data_AF-N4XC40-F1
#
_entry.id   AF-N4XC40-F1
#
_cell.length_a   1.000
_cell.length_b   1.000
_cell.length_c   1.000
_cell.angle_alpha   90.00
_cell.angle_beta   90.00
_cell.angle_gamma   90.00
#
_symmetry.space_group_name_H-M   'P 1'
#
loop_
_entity.id
_entity.type
_entity.pdbx_description
1 polymer ?
#
loop_
_entity_poly.entity_id
_entity_poly.type
_entity_poly.pdbx_seq_one_letter_code
_entity_poly.pdbx_strand_id
1 'polypeptide(L)'
;MSSAITQTSVDAKAEEILKIIEQYGLNYERTGKWEGFETFLPIVKGQVERKEPVLMLLPGFPFKSPNTKDKVLGVLPDLGEELALKHLDGLCEKIKAVYEFGAGCHITSDGLVYNDLLGVSDETVWNFGQSVRQIAADNNLNNISFLRLWDILRYSGDFQSKEYYLKNASNIRKELKRQYGDPKFEADMANTSTSDMQMTHTKYLEFLKQDLALNERHIALSPEDQAADIANTAKEMMGRWKAFSAAMAAVPTQYVRLSIHDSGGKDKLSMAVIPQQEKGALGATPWHSTLVIEKDGSMRTVQRCKVDETKYSLVYHNGRPYCFRAVAGNGQDSNQSFAELYPSGLTIRDRRAVSDDQRKGSGE
;
A
#
# COMPACT_ATOMS: atom_id res chain seq x y z
N MET A 1 -21.37 -24.04 -31.76
CA MET A 1 -21.39 -24.67 -30.41
C MET A 1 -20.06 -24.50 -29.66
N SER A 2 -18.90 -24.80 -30.26
CA SER A 2 -17.58 -24.64 -29.60
C SER A 2 -17.27 -23.20 -29.12
N SER A 3 -17.58 -22.18 -29.93
CA SER A 3 -17.37 -20.77 -29.56
C SER A 3 -18.26 -20.32 -28.39
N ALA A 4 -19.52 -20.75 -28.33
CA ALA A 4 -20.42 -20.45 -27.22
C ALA A 4 -19.97 -21.11 -25.91
N ILE A 5 -19.56 -22.38 -25.95
CA ILE A 5 -19.04 -23.10 -24.77
C ILE A 5 -17.74 -22.45 -24.26
N THR A 6 -16.85 -22.03 -25.18
CA THR A 6 -15.60 -21.33 -24.83
C THR A 6 -15.91 -19.98 -24.18
N GLN A 7 -16.87 -19.23 -24.72
CA GLN A 7 -17.29 -17.94 -24.16
C GLN A 7 -17.90 -18.10 -22.76
N THR A 8 -18.77 -19.09 -22.55
CA THR A 8 -19.35 -19.38 -21.23
C THR A 8 -18.28 -19.78 -20.21
N SER A 9 -17.22 -20.48 -20.64
CA SER A 9 -16.09 -20.84 -19.78
C SER A 9 -15.24 -19.63 -19.39
N VAL A 10 -15.04 -18.68 -20.31
CA VAL A 10 -14.32 -17.42 -20.04
C VAL A 10 -15.08 -16.58 -19.02
N ASP A 11 -16.38 -16.40 -19.23
CA ASP A 11 -17.22 -15.54 -18.38
C ASP A 11 -17.26 -16.08 -16.95
N ALA A 12 -17.48 -17.39 -16.80
CA ALA A 12 -17.44 -18.04 -15.50
C ALA A 12 -16.09 -17.90 -14.80
N LYS A 13 -14.97 -18.00 -15.54
CA LYS A 13 -13.62 -17.84 -14.98
C LYS A 13 -13.35 -16.40 -14.55
N ALA A 14 -13.75 -15.42 -15.35
CA ALA A 14 -13.60 -14.01 -15.01
C ALA A 14 -14.39 -13.64 -13.75
N GLU A 15 -15.63 -14.14 -13.64
CA GLU A 15 -16.43 -13.97 -12.42
C GLU A 15 -15.79 -14.62 -11.19
N GLU A 16 -15.27 -15.84 -11.31
CA GLU A 16 -14.59 -16.54 -10.22
C GLU A 16 -13.37 -15.75 -9.71
N ILE A 17 -12.55 -15.23 -10.63
CA ILE A 17 -11.39 -14.40 -10.28
C ILE A 17 -11.84 -13.11 -9.57
N LEU A 18 -12.86 -12.43 -10.10
CA LEU A 18 -13.32 -11.17 -9.52
C LEU A 18 -13.98 -11.36 -8.15
N LYS A 19 -14.63 -12.51 -7.92
CA LYS A 19 -15.13 -12.94 -6.60
C LYS A 19 -14.02 -13.15 -5.58
N ILE A 20 -12.83 -13.60 -6.01
CA ILE A 20 -11.65 -13.66 -5.12
C ILE A 20 -11.17 -12.25 -4.78
N ILE A 21 -11.10 -11.36 -5.78
CA ILE A 21 -10.64 -9.98 -5.59
C ILE A 21 -11.59 -9.20 -4.66
N GLU A 22 -12.90 -9.27 -4.88
CA GLU A 22 -13.87 -8.48 -4.09
C GLU A 22 -13.84 -8.82 -2.60
N GLN A 23 -13.52 -10.08 -2.23
CA GLN A 23 -13.41 -10.53 -0.84
C GLN A 23 -12.28 -9.85 -0.06
N TYR A 24 -11.31 -9.23 -0.75
CA TYR A 24 -10.26 -8.42 -0.14
C TYR A 24 -10.68 -6.95 0.05
N GLY A 25 -11.84 -6.56 -0.48
CA GLY A 25 -12.32 -5.19 -0.43
C GLY A 25 -13.24 -4.90 0.75
N LEU A 26 -13.04 -3.73 1.36
CA LEU A 26 -13.85 -3.22 2.46
C LEU A 26 -15.32 -3.08 2.07
N ASN A 27 -15.60 -2.71 0.82
CA ASN A 27 -16.97 -2.56 0.31
C ASN A 27 -17.73 -3.89 0.43
N TYR A 28 -17.09 -5.00 0.04
CA TYR A 28 -17.64 -6.33 0.18
C TYR A 28 -17.75 -6.77 1.64
N GLU A 29 -16.72 -6.52 2.46
CA GLU A 29 -16.78 -6.87 3.88
C GLU A 29 -17.93 -6.17 4.62
N ARG A 30 -18.26 -4.93 4.23
CA ARG A 30 -19.34 -4.13 4.84
C ARG A 30 -20.73 -4.50 4.34
N THR A 31 -20.87 -4.80 3.04
CA THR A 31 -22.19 -4.88 2.38
C THR A 31 -22.48 -6.22 1.70
N GLY A 32 -21.49 -7.11 1.62
CA GLY A 32 -21.53 -8.34 0.83
C GLY A 32 -21.49 -8.11 -0.68
N LYS A 33 -21.24 -6.87 -1.13
CA LYS A 33 -21.21 -6.48 -2.54
C LYS A 33 -20.13 -5.44 -2.81
N TRP A 34 -19.63 -5.40 -4.04
CA TRP A 34 -18.75 -4.36 -4.53
C TRP A 34 -19.32 -3.75 -5.82
N GLU A 35 -19.67 -2.46 -5.81
CA GLU A 35 -20.22 -1.79 -7.00
C GLU A 35 -19.27 -1.82 -8.21
N GLY A 36 -17.96 -1.90 -7.96
CA GLY A 36 -16.96 -2.03 -9.02
C GLY A 36 -16.96 -3.38 -9.72
N PHE A 37 -17.66 -4.41 -9.22
CA PHE A 37 -17.68 -5.74 -9.83
C PHE A 37 -18.05 -5.68 -11.32
N GLU A 38 -19.17 -5.05 -11.66
CA GLU A 38 -19.62 -4.88 -13.05
C GLU A 38 -18.68 -4.01 -13.88
N THR A 39 -17.98 -3.06 -13.24
CA THR A 39 -17.02 -2.17 -13.89
C THR A 39 -15.75 -2.92 -14.30
N PHE A 40 -15.29 -3.85 -13.47
CA PHE A 40 -14.04 -4.58 -13.69
C PHE A 40 -14.21 -5.94 -14.35
N LEU A 41 -15.42 -6.52 -14.38
CA LEU A 41 -15.66 -7.80 -15.04
C LEU A 41 -15.24 -7.81 -16.53
N PRO A 42 -15.56 -6.81 -17.36
CA PRO A 42 -15.09 -6.77 -18.75
C PRO A 42 -13.56 -6.72 -18.89
N ILE A 43 -12.87 -6.08 -17.94
CA ILE A 43 -11.40 -5.99 -17.92
C ILE A 43 -10.79 -7.37 -17.65
N VAL A 44 -11.26 -8.04 -16.59
CA VAL A 44 -10.80 -9.38 -16.23
C VAL A 44 -11.14 -10.37 -17.34
N LYS A 45 -12.35 -10.31 -17.88
CA LYS A 45 -12.78 -11.12 -19.03
C LYS A 45 -11.83 -10.97 -20.21
N GLY A 46 -11.49 -9.75 -20.61
CA GLY A 46 -10.56 -9.52 -21.71
C GLY A 46 -9.17 -10.11 -21.47
N GLN A 47 -8.64 -10.06 -20.24
CA GLN A 47 -7.37 -10.70 -19.87
C GLN A 47 -7.46 -12.24 -19.92
N VAL A 48 -8.57 -12.79 -19.43
CA VAL A 48 -8.84 -14.24 -19.48
C VAL A 48 -8.94 -14.74 -20.92
N GLU A 49 -9.65 -14.02 -21.80
CA GLU A 49 -9.76 -14.33 -23.23
C GLU A 49 -8.40 -14.37 -23.92
N ARG A 50 -7.50 -13.45 -23.56
CA ARG A 50 -6.14 -13.37 -24.10
C ARG A 50 -5.16 -14.33 -23.43
N LYS A 51 -5.59 -15.09 -22.42
CA LYS A 51 -4.71 -15.99 -21.65
C LYS A 51 -3.53 -15.25 -21.02
N GLU A 52 -3.82 -14.08 -20.45
CA GLU A 52 -2.86 -13.20 -19.80
C GLU A 52 -3.13 -13.17 -18.28
N PRO A 53 -2.10 -12.91 -17.46
CA PRO A 53 -2.30 -12.69 -16.04
C PRO A 53 -3.32 -11.56 -15.78
N VAL A 54 -4.15 -11.73 -14.76
CA VAL A 54 -5.06 -10.67 -14.33
C VAL A 54 -4.27 -9.61 -13.56
N LEU A 55 -4.25 -8.37 -14.07
CA LEU A 55 -3.41 -7.31 -13.51
C LEU A 55 -4.21 -6.38 -12.59
N MET A 56 -3.67 -6.17 -11.39
CA MET A 56 -4.14 -5.20 -10.41
C MET A 56 -3.16 -4.04 -10.28
N LEU A 57 -3.66 -2.84 -9.97
CA LEU A 57 -2.84 -1.66 -9.72
C LEU A 57 -3.18 -1.04 -8.36
N LEU A 58 -2.20 -0.96 -7.47
CA LEU A 58 -2.31 -0.33 -6.16
C LEU A 58 -1.40 0.91 -6.06
N PRO A 59 -1.97 2.12 -6.00
CA PRO A 59 -1.24 3.30 -5.55
C PRO A 59 -0.96 3.21 -4.04
N GLY A 60 0.30 3.30 -3.64
CA GLY A 60 0.71 3.23 -2.23
C GLY A 60 2.20 2.98 -2.03
N PHE A 61 2.61 2.79 -0.77
CA PHE A 61 4.02 2.71 -0.37
C PHE A 61 4.84 3.97 -0.76
N PRO A 62 4.43 5.18 -0.34
CA PRO A 62 5.15 6.42 -0.65
C PRO A 62 6.51 6.50 0.06
N PHE A 63 6.43 6.59 1.38
CA PHE A 63 7.51 6.72 2.37
C PHE A 63 6.85 6.67 3.75
N LYS A 64 7.58 6.31 4.81
CA LYS A 64 7.09 6.43 6.19
C LYS A 64 6.84 7.90 6.54
N SER A 65 5.79 8.18 7.32
CA SER A 65 5.48 9.50 7.88
C SER A 65 6.74 10.19 8.42
N PRO A 66 6.92 11.50 8.15
CA PRO A 66 8.03 12.26 8.74
C PRO A 66 7.93 12.38 10.26
N ASN A 67 6.74 12.12 10.85
CA ASN A 67 6.57 12.04 12.30
C ASN A 67 7.03 10.67 12.85
N THR A 68 8.35 10.51 12.94
CA THR A 68 9.02 9.30 13.45
C THR A 68 8.95 9.13 14.98
N LYS A 69 8.45 10.15 15.69
CA LYS A 69 8.26 10.10 17.13
C LYS A 69 6.90 9.51 17.50
N ASP A 70 5.85 9.96 16.81
CA ASP A 70 4.48 9.69 17.22
C ASP A 70 3.76 8.69 16.31
N LYS A 71 4.09 8.62 15.02
CA LYS A 71 3.33 7.77 14.07
C LYS A 71 4.02 6.45 13.77
N VAL A 72 5.32 6.49 13.43
CA VAL A 72 6.07 5.36 12.85
C VAL A 72 7.36 5.08 13.62
N LEU A 73 7.99 3.92 13.38
CA LEU A 73 9.21 3.51 14.07
C LEU A 73 10.49 4.16 13.53
N GLY A 74 10.47 4.60 12.27
CA GLY A 74 11.59 5.19 11.56
C GLY A 74 11.21 5.56 10.14
N VAL A 75 12.21 5.84 9.29
CA VAL A 75 12.00 6.28 7.90
C VAL A 75 11.99 5.14 6.88
N LEU A 76 12.39 3.94 7.29
CA LEU A 76 12.44 2.75 6.44
C LEU A 76 11.24 1.83 6.72
N PRO A 77 10.88 0.95 5.76
CA PRO A 77 9.86 -0.06 5.96
C PRO A 77 10.12 -0.93 7.19
N ASP A 78 9.05 -1.34 7.85
CA ASP A 78 9.07 -2.25 8.99
C ASP A 78 8.08 -3.42 8.74
N LEU A 79 7.69 -4.17 9.77
CA LEU A 79 6.82 -5.34 9.61
C LEU A 79 5.50 -4.99 8.89
N GLY A 80 5.01 -3.76 9.04
CA GLY A 80 3.77 -3.35 8.38
C GLY A 80 3.85 -3.43 6.86
N GLU A 81 4.93 -2.92 6.26
CA GLU A 81 5.11 -3.00 4.80
C GLU A 81 5.36 -4.43 4.33
N GLU A 82 6.09 -5.24 5.10
CA GLU A 82 6.32 -6.65 4.76
C GLU A 82 5.00 -7.43 4.69
N LEU A 83 4.16 -7.31 5.72
CA LEU A 83 2.84 -7.95 5.74
C LEU A 83 1.93 -7.45 4.63
N ALA A 84 1.99 -6.15 4.32
CA ALA A 84 1.21 -5.58 3.25
C ALA A 84 1.61 -6.13 1.87
N LEU A 85 2.91 -6.32 1.63
CA LEU A 85 3.39 -6.94 0.38
C LEU A 85 2.97 -8.42 0.30
N LYS A 86 3.14 -9.18 1.39
CA LYS A 86 2.68 -10.58 1.47
C LYS A 86 1.17 -10.71 1.28
N HIS A 87 0.39 -9.72 1.76
CA HIS A 87 -1.05 -9.66 1.55
C HIS A 87 -1.44 -9.61 0.07
N LEU A 88 -0.78 -8.73 -0.67
CA LEU A 88 -1.02 -8.54 -2.09
C LEU A 88 -0.54 -9.72 -2.92
N ASP A 89 0.60 -10.32 -2.55
CA ASP A 89 1.13 -11.51 -3.21
C ASP A 89 0.21 -12.72 -2.97
N GLY A 90 -0.26 -12.90 -1.73
CA GLY A 90 -1.21 -13.96 -1.37
C GLY A 90 -2.56 -13.84 -2.10
N LEU A 91 -3.02 -12.62 -2.40
CA LEU A 91 -4.17 -12.42 -3.30
C LEU A 91 -3.88 -12.97 -4.70
N CYS A 92 -2.71 -12.68 -5.26
CA CYS A 92 -2.32 -13.17 -6.58
C CYS A 92 -2.20 -14.71 -6.62
N GLU A 93 -1.63 -15.31 -5.58
CA GLU A 93 -1.50 -16.77 -5.47
C GLU A 93 -2.86 -17.47 -5.36
N LYS A 94 -3.87 -16.87 -4.70
CA LYS A 94 -5.24 -17.40 -4.73
C LYS A 94 -5.84 -17.43 -6.13
N ILE A 95 -5.60 -16.39 -6.92
CA ILE A 95 -6.09 -16.33 -8.30
C ILE A 95 -5.38 -17.40 -9.14
N LYS A 96 -4.07 -17.56 -8.97
CA LYS A 96 -3.27 -18.58 -9.64
C LYS A 96 -3.72 -20.01 -9.33
N ALA A 97 -4.25 -20.26 -8.13
CA ALA A 97 -4.82 -21.56 -7.78
C ALA A 97 -6.06 -21.94 -8.62
N VAL A 98 -6.77 -20.96 -9.19
CA VAL A 98 -7.97 -21.20 -10.03
C VAL A 98 -7.78 -20.81 -11.50
N TYR A 99 -6.69 -20.12 -11.86
CA TYR A 99 -6.43 -19.62 -13.19
C TYR A 99 -4.95 -19.78 -13.56
N GLU A 100 -4.66 -20.60 -14.58
CA GLU A 100 -3.29 -21.03 -14.90
C GLU A 100 -2.32 -19.89 -15.26
N PHE A 101 -2.82 -18.78 -15.81
CA PHE A 101 -2.01 -17.59 -16.12
C PHE A 101 -1.85 -16.65 -14.92
N GLY A 102 -2.51 -16.94 -13.80
CA GLY A 102 -2.35 -16.24 -12.52
C GLY A 102 -2.77 -14.78 -12.55
N ALA A 103 -2.18 -14.01 -11.65
CA ALA A 103 -2.40 -12.59 -11.49
C ALA A 103 -1.13 -11.88 -11.07
N GLY A 104 -1.09 -10.56 -11.24
CA GLY A 104 0.00 -9.71 -10.76
C GLY A 104 -0.52 -8.44 -10.13
N CYS A 105 0.15 -7.96 -9.08
CA CYS A 105 -0.14 -6.68 -8.46
C CYS A 105 1.00 -5.69 -8.76
N HIS A 106 0.66 -4.64 -9.51
CA HIS A 106 1.56 -3.52 -9.75
C HIS A 106 1.37 -2.48 -8.65
N ILE A 107 2.43 -2.20 -7.90
CA ILE A 107 2.46 -1.13 -6.91
C ILE A 107 3.03 0.12 -7.56
N THR A 108 2.31 1.22 -7.48
CA THR A 108 2.79 2.53 -7.92
C THR A 108 2.95 3.47 -6.74
N SER A 109 4.21 3.78 -6.42
CA SER A 109 4.53 4.68 -5.31
C SER A 109 4.27 6.12 -5.70
N ASP A 110 3.44 6.77 -4.90
CA ASP A 110 3.15 8.20 -4.94
C ASP A 110 4.13 9.02 -4.07
N GLY A 111 5.19 8.40 -3.54
CA GLY A 111 6.16 9.07 -2.69
C GLY A 111 6.80 10.28 -3.38
N LEU A 112 7.27 10.10 -4.61
CA LEU A 112 7.88 11.19 -5.39
C LEU A 112 6.89 12.29 -5.78
N VAL A 113 5.59 11.98 -5.76
CA VAL A 113 4.52 12.94 -6.06
C VAL A 113 4.38 13.95 -4.92
N TYR A 114 4.61 13.56 -3.66
CA TYR A 114 4.25 14.38 -2.50
C TYR A 114 5.40 14.77 -1.56
N ASN A 115 6.56 14.11 -1.64
CA ASN A 115 7.57 14.16 -0.58
C ASN A 115 8.06 15.57 -0.21
N ASP A 116 8.26 16.43 -1.20
CA ASP A 116 8.69 17.83 -1.01
C ASP A 116 7.65 18.67 -0.25
N LEU A 117 6.35 18.38 -0.43
CA LEU A 117 5.27 19.03 0.33
C LEU A 117 5.27 18.64 1.80
N LEU A 118 5.80 17.46 2.12
CA LEU A 118 5.81 16.89 3.47
C LEU A 118 7.17 17.03 4.17
N GLY A 119 8.11 17.76 3.56
CA GLY A 119 9.47 17.90 4.09
C GLY A 119 10.30 16.61 4.04
N VAL A 120 9.87 15.63 3.26
CA VAL A 120 10.58 14.35 3.09
C VAL A 120 11.55 14.47 1.91
N SER A 121 12.84 14.22 2.15
CA SER A 121 13.86 14.32 1.11
C SER A 121 13.67 13.28 0.00
N ASP A 122 14.08 13.61 -1.23
CA ASP A 122 14.07 12.64 -2.35
C ASP A 122 14.90 11.39 -2.00
N GLU A 123 15.99 11.54 -1.24
CA GLU A 123 16.81 10.41 -0.78
C GLU A 123 16.06 9.49 0.18
N THR A 124 15.23 10.05 1.08
CA THR A 124 14.39 9.25 1.97
C THR A 124 13.39 8.42 1.17
N VAL A 125 12.74 9.00 0.16
CA VAL A 125 11.82 8.29 -0.74
C VAL A 125 12.54 7.18 -1.51
N TRP A 126 13.72 7.47 -2.04
CA TRP A 126 14.54 6.47 -2.72
C TRP A 126 14.87 5.30 -1.82
N ASN A 127 15.42 5.57 -0.64
CA ASN A 127 15.87 4.54 0.31
C ASN A 127 14.68 3.69 0.80
N PHE A 128 13.53 4.32 1.10
CA PHE A 128 12.30 3.61 1.45
C PHE A 128 11.86 2.69 0.30
N GLY A 129 11.72 3.23 -0.92
CA GLY A 129 11.29 2.45 -2.07
C GLY A 129 12.24 1.31 -2.42
N GLN A 130 13.56 1.50 -2.31
CA GLN A 130 14.52 0.39 -2.50
C GLN A 130 14.36 -0.68 -1.42
N SER A 131 14.12 -0.28 -0.17
CA SER A 131 13.90 -1.23 0.92
C SER A 131 12.60 -2.04 0.73
N VAL A 132 11.52 -1.43 0.24
CA VAL A 132 10.27 -2.14 -0.11
C VAL A 132 10.52 -3.19 -1.19
N ARG A 133 11.27 -2.83 -2.25
CA ARG A 133 11.67 -3.77 -3.31
C ARG A 133 12.53 -4.92 -2.78
N GLN A 134 13.45 -4.60 -1.86
CA GLN A 134 14.29 -5.62 -1.23
C GLN A 134 13.46 -6.59 -0.38
N ILE A 135 12.47 -6.11 0.39
CA ILE A 135 11.56 -6.98 1.14
C ILE A 135 10.82 -7.95 0.22
N ALA A 136 10.33 -7.47 -0.93
CA ALA A 136 9.67 -8.33 -1.90
C ALA A 136 10.62 -9.41 -2.46
N ALA A 137 11.87 -9.05 -2.76
CA ALA A 137 12.89 -9.99 -3.22
C ALA A 137 13.27 -11.02 -2.14
N ASP A 138 13.57 -10.56 -0.92
CA ASP A 138 13.97 -11.41 0.21
C ASP A 138 12.90 -12.43 0.60
N ASN A 139 11.62 -12.06 0.41
CA ASN A 139 10.47 -12.93 0.68
C ASN A 139 9.98 -13.71 -0.55
N ASN A 140 10.67 -13.64 -1.70
CA ASN A 140 10.28 -14.29 -2.96
C ASN A 140 8.85 -13.98 -3.42
N LEU A 141 8.42 -12.73 -3.29
CA LEU A 141 7.08 -12.27 -3.67
C LEU A 141 7.01 -12.04 -5.19
N ASN A 142 6.83 -13.13 -5.94
CA ASN A 142 7.00 -13.16 -7.38
C ASN A 142 5.84 -12.53 -8.17
N ASN A 143 4.71 -12.24 -7.53
CA ASN A 143 3.54 -11.65 -8.20
C ASN A 143 3.47 -10.13 -8.03
N ILE A 144 4.45 -9.51 -7.37
CA ILE A 144 4.51 -8.07 -7.13
C ILE A 144 5.49 -7.42 -8.12
N SER A 145 5.04 -6.34 -8.75
CA SER A 145 5.89 -5.49 -9.59
C SER A 145 5.72 -4.03 -9.22
N PHE A 146 6.73 -3.21 -9.49
CA PHE A 146 6.74 -1.80 -9.10
C PHE A 146 6.74 -0.91 -10.34
N LEU A 147 5.63 -0.21 -10.57
CA LEU A 147 5.51 0.78 -11.62
C LEU A 147 5.89 2.14 -11.06
N ARG A 148 7.09 2.65 -11.40
CA ARG A 148 7.58 3.91 -10.85
C ARG A 148 7.04 5.09 -11.65
N LEU A 149 7.04 6.28 -11.04
CA LEU A 149 6.41 7.46 -11.62
C LEU A 149 6.96 7.79 -13.02
N TRP A 150 8.26 7.62 -13.26
CA TRP A 150 8.84 7.81 -14.59
C TRP A 150 8.45 6.72 -15.60
N ASP A 151 8.13 5.50 -15.17
CA ASP A 151 7.62 4.45 -16.05
C ASP A 151 6.22 4.85 -16.56
N ILE A 152 5.39 5.43 -15.68
CA ILE A 152 4.07 5.98 -16.03
C ILE A 152 4.21 7.15 -17.01
N LEU A 153 5.14 8.07 -16.73
CA LEU A 153 5.39 9.25 -17.58
C LEU A 153 6.18 8.93 -18.85
N ARG A 154 6.65 7.67 -19.02
CA ARG A 154 7.56 7.23 -20.09
C ARG A 154 8.82 8.11 -20.19
N TYR A 155 9.32 8.56 -19.04
CA TYR A 155 10.49 9.43 -18.96
C TYR A 155 11.76 8.57 -19.01
N SER A 156 12.57 8.78 -20.05
CA SER A 156 13.80 7.98 -20.27
C SER A 156 14.94 8.38 -19.33
N GLY A 157 15.78 7.41 -18.95
CA GLY A 157 16.95 7.64 -18.11
C GLY A 157 17.31 6.44 -17.24
N ASP A 158 18.49 6.50 -16.62
CA ASP A 158 18.94 5.48 -15.66
C ASP A 158 18.40 5.74 -14.26
N PHE A 159 17.10 5.55 -14.07
CA PHE A 159 16.50 5.68 -12.74
C PHE A 159 16.77 4.49 -11.83
N GLN A 160 17.63 3.54 -12.23
CA GLN A 160 18.15 2.52 -11.33
C GLN A 160 19.32 3.06 -10.49
N SER A 161 20.04 4.07 -11.00
CA SER A 161 21.02 4.83 -10.24
C SER A 161 20.37 5.81 -9.25
N LYS A 162 20.83 5.77 -7.99
CA LYS A 162 20.42 6.72 -6.94
C LYS A 162 20.79 8.15 -7.32
N GLU A 163 22.00 8.36 -7.82
CA GLU A 163 22.49 9.68 -8.21
C GLU A 163 21.63 10.29 -9.31
N TYR A 164 21.33 9.51 -10.35
CA TYR A 164 20.46 9.96 -11.44
C TYR A 164 19.05 10.26 -10.95
N TYR A 165 18.48 9.40 -10.09
CA TYR A 165 17.18 9.63 -9.48
C TYR A 165 17.16 10.95 -8.71
N LEU A 166 18.13 11.20 -7.82
CA LEU A 166 18.16 12.40 -6.99
C LEU A 166 18.30 13.67 -7.84
N LYS A 167 19.12 13.63 -8.87
CA LYS A 167 19.30 14.74 -9.82
C LYS A 167 18.01 15.07 -10.59
N ASN A 168 17.17 14.06 -10.86
CA ASN A 168 16.00 14.20 -11.73
C ASN A 168 14.64 14.19 -11.00
N ALA A 169 14.61 13.92 -9.70
CA ALA A 169 13.40 13.85 -8.88
C ALA A 169 12.46 15.05 -9.08
N SER A 170 13.01 16.27 -9.00
CA SER A 170 12.24 17.50 -9.21
C SER A 170 11.75 17.66 -10.66
N ASN A 171 12.50 17.18 -11.65
CA ASN A 171 12.10 17.21 -13.06
C ASN A 171 10.93 16.26 -13.31
N ILE A 172 10.91 15.08 -12.66
CA ILE A 172 9.81 14.14 -12.75
C ILE A 172 8.51 14.73 -12.17
N ARG A 173 8.57 15.43 -11.03
CA ARG A 173 7.40 16.15 -10.48
C ARG A 173 6.88 17.23 -11.43
N LYS A 174 7.79 18.03 -12.01
CA LYS A 174 7.44 19.05 -13.01
C LYS A 174 6.81 18.41 -14.25
N GLU A 175 7.33 17.27 -14.69
CA GLU A 175 6.82 16.57 -15.85
C GLU A 175 5.42 16.01 -15.62
N LEU A 176 5.16 15.44 -14.43
CA LEU A 176 3.80 15.02 -14.03
C LEU A 176 2.82 16.19 -14.13
N LYS A 177 3.18 17.35 -13.55
CA LYS A 177 2.32 18.55 -13.60
C LYS A 177 2.16 19.06 -15.03
N ARG A 178 3.22 19.03 -15.85
CA ARG A 178 3.19 19.49 -17.25
C ARG A 178 2.27 18.63 -18.11
N GLN A 179 2.33 17.30 -17.97
CA GLN A 179 1.55 16.39 -18.81
C GLN A 179 0.09 16.22 -18.31
N TYR A 180 -0.11 16.18 -16.99
CA TYR A 180 -1.38 15.74 -16.40
C TYR A 180 -1.98 16.73 -15.38
N GLY A 181 -1.35 17.89 -15.16
CA GLY A 181 -1.89 18.92 -14.29
C GLY A 181 -3.22 19.48 -14.81
N ASP A 182 -4.08 19.90 -13.88
CA ASP A 182 -5.38 20.51 -14.19
C ASP A 182 -5.49 21.89 -13.52
N PRO A 183 -5.03 22.96 -14.19
CA PRO A 183 -5.07 24.31 -13.63
C PRO A 183 -6.48 24.80 -13.32
N LYS A 184 -7.51 24.32 -14.03
CA LYS A 184 -8.91 24.71 -13.79
C LYS A 184 -9.40 24.14 -12.46
N PHE A 185 -9.09 22.87 -12.20
CA PHE A 185 -9.38 22.25 -10.92
C PHE A 185 -8.59 22.87 -9.77
N GLU A 186 -7.30 23.16 -9.96
CA GLU A 186 -6.47 23.83 -8.94
C GLU A 186 -7.03 25.22 -8.57
N ALA A 187 -7.60 25.94 -9.55
CA ALA A 187 -8.23 27.24 -9.35
C ALA A 187 -9.59 27.16 -8.64
N ASP A 188 -10.42 26.15 -8.93
CA ASP A 188 -11.81 26.06 -8.47
C ASP A 188 -12.14 24.74 -7.75
N MET A 189 -11.22 24.30 -6.88
CA MET A 189 -11.33 23.01 -6.20
C MET A 189 -12.59 22.88 -5.33
N ALA A 190 -13.01 23.98 -4.69
CA ALA A 190 -14.16 23.99 -3.78
C ALA A 190 -15.47 23.63 -4.50
N ASN A 191 -15.64 24.07 -5.75
CA ASN A 191 -16.88 23.86 -6.50
C ASN A 191 -16.82 22.65 -7.45
N THR A 192 -15.63 22.14 -7.77
CA THR A 192 -15.44 21.05 -8.75
C THR A 192 -15.16 19.68 -8.11
N SER A 193 -15.10 19.60 -6.78
CA SER A 193 -14.81 18.34 -6.06
C SER A 193 -16.04 17.44 -5.92
N THR A 194 -15.87 16.15 -6.24
CA THR A 194 -16.86 15.11 -5.92
C THR A 194 -16.83 14.73 -4.43
N SER A 195 -17.79 13.93 -3.96
CA SER A 195 -17.81 13.40 -2.58
C SER A 195 -16.51 12.66 -2.21
N ASP A 196 -16.01 11.82 -3.11
CA ASP A 196 -14.76 11.07 -2.90
C ASP A 196 -13.54 12.00 -2.83
N MET A 197 -13.52 13.08 -3.61
CA MET A 197 -12.46 14.10 -3.55
C MET A 197 -12.50 14.86 -2.23
N GLN A 198 -13.70 15.20 -1.73
CA GLN A 198 -13.87 15.84 -0.43
C GLN A 198 -13.40 14.92 0.72
N MET A 199 -13.76 13.63 0.68
CA MET A 199 -13.25 12.64 1.64
C MET A 199 -11.73 12.55 1.63
N THR A 200 -11.12 12.57 0.44
CA THR A 200 -9.65 12.54 0.28
C THR A 200 -9.01 13.82 0.85
N HIS A 201 -9.56 14.98 0.54
CA HIS A 201 -9.08 16.27 1.05
C HIS A 201 -9.15 16.37 2.58
N THR A 202 -10.27 15.93 3.19
CA THR A 202 -10.40 15.87 4.65
C THR A 202 -9.33 14.99 5.28
N LYS A 203 -9.05 13.82 4.69
CA LYS A 203 -7.95 12.93 5.16
C LYS A 203 -6.58 13.60 5.06
N TYR A 204 -6.31 14.35 3.99
CA TYR A 204 -5.05 15.10 3.89
C TYR A 204 -4.90 16.13 5.01
N LEU A 205 -5.95 16.89 5.33
CA LEU A 205 -5.92 17.84 6.44
C LEU A 205 -5.65 17.16 7.79
N GLU A 206 -6.24 16.00 8.03
CA GLU A 206 -6.01 15.20 9.24
C GLU A 206 -4.56 14.68 9.32
N PHE A 207 -4.03 14.16 8.21
CA PHE A 207 -2.66 13.64 8.16
C PHE A 207 -1.62 14.74 8.30
N LEU A 208 -1.80 15.87 7.61
CA LEU A 208 -0.88 17.00 7.62
C LEU A 208 -0.68 17.59 9.02
N LYS A 209 -1.74 17.69 9.82
CA LYS A 209 -1.65 18.17 11.22
C LYS A 209 -0.64 17.38 12.05
N GLN A 210 -0.53 16.07 11.83
CA GLN A 210 0.38 15.21 12.58
C GLN A 210 1.74 15.07 11.89
N ASP A 211 1.77 15.02 10.56
CA ASP A 211 3.00 14.84 9.78
C ASP A 211 3.89 16.10 9.82
N LEU A 212 3.29 17.29 9.80
CA LEU A 212 4.04 18.56 9.91
C LEU A 212 4.35 18.95 11.36
N ALA A 213 3.83 18.24 12.36
CA ALA A 213 4.00 18.56 13.78
C ALA A 213 5.47 18.57 14.24
N LEU A 214 6.35 17.87 13.53
CA LEU A 214 7.80 17.84 13.79
C LEU A 214 8.63 18.56 12.70
N ASN A 215 7.98 19.22 11.74
CA ASN A 215 8.65 19.92 10.66
C ASN A 215 9.15 21.29 11.16
N GLU A 216 10.47 21.50 11.13
CA GLU A 216 11.10 22.72 11.67
C GLU A 216 10.57 24.02 11.03
N ARG A 217 10.31 24.01 9.72
CA ARG A 217 9.77 25.17 9.02
C ARG A 217 8.34 25.46 9.46
N HIS A 218 7.53 24.41 9.60
CA HIS A 218 6.14 24.53 10.06
C HIS A 218 6.05 25.01 11.51
N ILE A 219 6.88 24.46 12.41
CA ILE A 219 6.91 24.86 13.83
C ILE A 219 7.33 26.33 14.00
N ALA A 220 8.18 26.85 13.12
CA ALA A 220 8.62 28.24 13.17
C ALA A 220 7.54 29.27 12.76
N LEU A 221 6.41 28.83 12.20
CA LEU A 221 5.30 29.68 11.80
C LEU A 221 4.41 30.07 12.99
N SER A 222 3.65 31.16 12.85
CA SER A 222 2.58 31.50 13.80
C SER A 222 1.43 30.48 13.73
N PRO A 223 0.56 30.35 14.76
CA PRO A 223 -0.57 29.42 14.70
C PRO A 223 -1.53 29.64 13.52
N GLU A 224 -1.72 30.90 13.12
CA GLU A 224 -2.52 31.25 11.93
C GLU A 224 -1.84 30.79 10.65
N ASP A 225 -0.53 31.06 10.52
CA ASP A 225 0.28 30.64 9.38
C ASP A 225 0.42 29.10 9.30
N GLN A 226 0.45 28.39 10.43
CA GLN A 226 0.43 26.92 10.47
C GLN A 226 -0.88 26.37 9.89
N ALA A 227 -2.01 26.95 10.26
CA ALA A 227 -3.30 26.55 9.70
C ALA A 227 -3.36 26.82 8.19
N ALA A 228 -2.83 27.97 7.75
CA ALA A 228 -2.73 28.31 6.33
C ALA A 228 -1.77 27.37 5.58
N ASP A 229 -0.62 27.03 6.15
CA ASP A 229 0.37 26.11 5.58
C ASP A 229 -0.23 24.71 5.38
N ILE A 230 -0.96 24.18 6.37
CA ILE A 230 -1.68 22.90 6.25
C ILE A 230 -2.72 22.98 5.13
N ALA A 231 -3.53 24.04 5.08
CA ALA A 231 -4.58 24.20 4.07
C ALA A 231 -4.01 24.30 2.65
N ASN A 232 -2.95 25.10 2.47
CA ASN A 232 -2.27 25.27 1.19
C ASN A 232 -1.59 23.97 0.75
N THR A 233 -0.92 23.28 1.67
CA THR A 233 -0.29 21.98 1.40
C THR A 233 -1.33 20.95 0.99
N ALA A 234 -2.48 20.87 1.67
CA ALA A 234 -3.57 19.97 1.31
C ALA A 234 -4.12 20.26 -0.10
N LYS A 235 -4.25 21.54 -0.45
CA LYS A 235 -4.67 21.97 -1.79
C LYS A 235 -3.67 21.53 -2.86
N GLU A 236 -2.37 21.72 -2.63
CA GLU A 236 -1.34 21.26 -3.56
C GLU A 236 -1.33 19.73 -3.70
N MET A 237 -1.48 18.99 -2.59
CA MET A 237 -1.61 17.54 -2.61
C MET A 237 -2.80 17.08 -3.45
N MET A 238 -3.95 17.76 -3.37
CA MET A 238 -5.12 17.45 -4.22
C MET A 238 -4.84 17.68 -5.71
N GLY A 239 -4.16 18.78 -6.07
CA GLY A 239 -3.75 19.03 -7.46
C GLY A 239 -2.83 17.92 -8.00
N ARG A 240 -1.82 17.55 -7.21
CA ARG A 240 -0.88 16.46 -7.56
C ARG A 240 -1.55 15.09 -7.58
N TRP A 241 -2.50 14.83 -6.69
CA TRP A 241 -3.33 13.63 -6.68
C TRP A 241 -4.15 13.49 -7.95
N LYS A 242 -4.77 14.58 -8.41
CA LYS A 242 -5.54 14.58 -9.65
C LYS A 242 -4.63 14.31 -10.86
N ALA A 243 -3.47 14.97 -10.92
CA ALA A 243 -2.49 14.75 -11.98
C ALA A 243 -1.97 13.31 -11.98
N PHE A 244 -1.65 12.75 -10.82
CA PHE A 244 -1.20 11.36 -10.70
C PHE A 244 -2.30 10.37 -11.10
N SER A 245 -3.55 10.63 -10.72
CA SER A 245 -4.70 9.83 -11.13
C SER A 245 -4.89 9.83 -12.65
N ALA A 246 -4.78 11.00 -13.28
CA ALA A 246 -4.83 11.13 -14.74
C ALA A 246 -3.65 10.43 -15.44
N ALA A 247 -2.44 10.53 -14.89
CA ALA A 247 -1.26 9.82 -15.40
C ALA A 247 -1.45 8.30 -15.37
N MET A 248 -1.95 7.76 -14.26
CA MET A 248 -2.28 6.33 -14.15
C MET A 248 -3.39 5.91 -15.11
N ALA A 249 -4.40 6.76 -15.34
CA ALA A 249 -5.48 6.48 -16.28
C ALA A 249 -5.03 6.49 -17.75
N ALA A 250 -3.93 7.17 -18.06
CA ALA A 250 -3.34 7.20 -19.39
C ALA A 250 -2.44 5.99 -19.71
N VAL A 251 -2.17 5.13 -18.72
CA VAL A 251 -1.46 3.86 -18.95
C VAL A 251 -2.40 2.94 -19.75
N PRO A 252 -1.97 2.42 -20.92
CA PRO A 252 -2.85 1.64 -21.80
C PRO A 252 -3.24 0.28 -21.23
N THR A 253 -2.46 -0.24 -20.27
CA THR A 253 -2.76 -1.48 -19.57
C THR A 253 -4.04 -1.32 -18.75
N GLN A 254 -5.00 -2.22 -18.98
CA GLN A 254 -6.21 -2.28 -18.17
C GLN A 254 -5.91 -3.01 -16.86
N TYR A 255 -6.26 -2.36 -15.74
CA TYR A 255 -6.04 -2.88 -14.41
C TYR A 255 -7.36 -2.98 -13.64
N VAL A 256 -7.47 -3.99 -12.78
CA VAL A 256 -8.36 -3.90 -11.64
C VAL A 256 -7.75 -2.91 -10.64
N ARG A 257 -8.44 -1.80 -10.37
CA ARG A 257 -7.91 -0.71 -9.56
C ARG A 257 -8.11 -1.02 -8.08
N LEU A 258 -7.01 -1.11 -7.33
CA LEU A 258 -7.02 -1.21 -5.88
C LEU A 258 -6.77 0.17 -5.25
N SER A 259 -7.17 0.34 -3.99
CA SER A 259 -7.06 1.61 -3.27
C SER A 259 -6.86 1.39 -1.77
N ILE A 260 -5.89 2.11 -1.21
CA ILE A 260 -5.69 2.30 0.23
C ILE A 260 -6.62 3.35 0.84
N HIS A 261 -7.44 4.00 0.02
CA HIS A 261 -8.41 5.00 0.45
C HIS A 261 -9.83 4.43 0.36
N ASP A 262 -10.59 4.66 1.41
CA ASP A 262 -12.04 4.40 1.45
C ASP A 262 -12.77 5.17 0.34
N SER A 263 -13.79 4.55 -0.26
CA SER A 263 -14.59 5.10 -1.35
C SER A 263 -15.89 4.32 -1.56
N GLY A 264 -16.77 4.84 -2.42
CA GLY A 264 -18.01 4.16 -2.83
C GLY A 264 -17.78 2.83 -3.58
N GLY A 265 -16.56 2.58 -4.07
CA GLY A 265 -16.17 1.29 -4.64
C GLY A 265 -16.44 1.13 -6.13
N LYS A 266 -17.07 2.11 -6.81
CA LYS A 266 -17.40 1.98 -8.24
C LYS A 266 -16.16 1.90 -9.15
N ASP A 267 -15.21 2.82 -8.97
CA ASP A 267 -14.06 2.96 -9.87
C ASP A 267 -12.76 2.33 -9.32
N LYS A 268 -12.83 1.71 -8.13
CA LYS A 268 -11.71 1.09 -7.41
C LYS A 268 -12.20 0.19 -6.28
N LEU A 269 -11.41 -0.81 -5.92
CA LEU A 269 -11.61 -1.62 -4.72
C LEU A 269 -10.86 -0.96 -3.54
N SER A 270 -11.59 -0.48 -2.54
CA SER A 270 -10.95 -0.03 -1.29
C SER A 270 -10.56 -1.25 -0.47
N MET A 271 -9.30 -1.36 -0.04
CA MET A 271 -8.83 -2.50 0.75
C MET A 271 -7.91 -2.07 1.90
N ALA A 272 -7.97 -2.79 3.02
CA ALA A 272 -6.96 -2.70 4.05
C ALA A 272 -5.77 -3.58 3.64
N VAL A 273 -4.64 -2.95 3.32
CA VAL A 273 -3.43 -3.70 2.91
C VAL A 273 -2.81 -4.51 4.05
N ILE A 274 -3.15 -4.18 5.29
CA ILE A 274 -2.97 -5.05 6.45
C ILE A 274 -4.36 -5.42 6.93
N PRO A 275 -4.73 -6.72 7.00
CA PRO A 275 -6.01 -7.16 7.54
C PRO A 275 -6.26 -6.56 8.93
N GLN A 276 -7.45 -5.99 9.12
CA GLN A 276 -7.86 -5.41 10.40
C GLN A 276 -8.66 -6.42 11.22
N GLN A 277 -8.62 -6.28 12.56
CA GLN A 277 -9.43 -7.12 13.45
C GLN A 277 -10.94 -6.87 13.26
N GLU A 278 -11.31 -5.61 12.99
CA GLU A 278 -12.68 -5.22 12.66
C GLU A 278 -12.90 -5.37 11.14
N LYS A 279 -13.90 -6.19 10.77
CA LYS A 279 -14.28 -6.37 9.36
C LYS A 279 -14.78 -5.06 8.76
N GLY A 280 -14.34 -4.74 7.55
CA GLY A 280 -14.71 -3.51 6.86
C GLY A 280 -13.97 -2.27 7.35
N ALA A 281 -13.07 -2.38 8.33
CA ALA A 281 -12.22 -1.26 8.74
C ALA A 281 -11.02 -1.12 7.79
N LEU A 282 -10.76 0.11 7.34
CA LEU A 282 -9.57 0.39 6.52
C LEU A 282 -8.27 0.30 7.31
N GLY A 283 -8.33 0.66 8.60
CA GLY A 283 -7.15 0.78 9.46
C GLY A 283 -6.21 1.92 9.07
N ALA A 284 -5.08 1.98 9.75
CA ALA A 284 -3.99 2.88 9.37
C ALA A 284 -3.08 2.17 8.36
N THR A 285 -2.62 2.89 7.34
CA THR A 285 -1.65 2.33 6.40
C THR A 285 -0.31 2.06 7.08
N PRO A 286 0.50 1.11 6.58
CA PRO A 286 1.81 0.78 7.14
C PRO A 286 2.72 2.00 7.34
N TRP A 287 2.70 2.94 6.39
CA TRP A 287 3.53 4.14 6.44
C TRP A 287 3.03 5.25 7.37
N HIS A 288 1.88 5.07 8.01
CA HIS A 288 1.35 6.00 9.03
C HIS A 288 1.17 5.35 10.39
N SER A 289 1.69 4.14 10.59
CA SER A 289 1.53 3.37 11.82
C SER A 289 2.73 2.46 12.09
N THR A 290 2.67 1.77 13.22
CA THR A 290 3.49 0.62 13.56
C THR A 290 2.58 -0.58 13.85
N LEU A 291 3.13 -1.78 13.73
CA LEU A 291 2.42 -3.00 14.06
C LEU A 291 2.60 -3.38 15.53
N VAL A 292 1.51 -3.80 16.17
CA VAL A 292 1.52 -4.47 17.46
C VAL A 292 1.10 -5.92 17.27
N ILE A 293 1.88 -6.85 17.82
CA ILE A 293 1.56 -8.27 17.94
C ILE A 293 1.09 -8.56 19.36
N GLU A 294 -0.15 -9.01 19.48
CA GLU A 294 -0.81 -9.37 20.73
C GLU A 294 -0.35 -10.75 21.25
N LYS A 295 -0.70 -11.08 22.50
CA LYS A 295 -0.29 -12.35 23.13
C LYS A 295 -0.84 -13.60 22.42
N ASP A 296 -1.98 -13.47 21.77
CA ASP A 296 -2.62 -14.53 20.98
C ASP A 296 -2.10 -14.59 19.54
N GLY A 297 -1.14 -13.74 19.18
CA GLY A 297 -0.59 -13.62 17.83
C GLY A 297 -1.42 -12.77 16.88
N SER A 298 -2.58 -12.24 17.32
CA SER A 298 -3.33 -11.27 16.53
C SER A 298 -2.54 -9.97 16.37
N MET A 299 -2.83 -9.22 15.31
CA MET A 299 -2.09 -8.01 14.98
C MET A 299 -3.02 -6.83 14.79
N ARG A 300 -2.50 -5.64 15.07
CA ARG A 300 -3.19 -4.39 14.78
C ARG A 300 -2.20 -3.29 14.42
N THR A 301 -2.64 -2.39 13.55
CA THR A 301 -1.92 -1.17 13.22
C THR A 301 -2.25 -0.08 14.23
N VAL A 302 -1.25 0.63 14.75
CA VAL A 302 -1.44 1.71 15.72
C VAL A 302 -0.36 2.78 15.54
N GLN A 303 -0.66 4.03 15.90
CA GLN A 303 0.38 5.07 15.95
C GLN A 303 1.37 4.78 17.09
N ARG A 304 2.66 4.99 16.85
CA ARG A 304 3.73 4.75 17.84
C ARG A 304 3.45 5.35 19.21
N CYS A 305 2.99 6.61 19.28
CA CYS A 305 2.71 7.30 20.55
C CYS A 305 1.57 6.68 21.37
N LYS A 306 0.74 5.83 20.76
CA LYS A 306 -0.38 5.14 21.42
C LYS A 306 0.02 3.76 21.93
N VAL A 307 1.26 3.32 21.73
CA VAL A 307 1.75 2.05 22.26
C VAL A 307 2.13 2.22 23.73
N ASP A 308 1.54 1.40 24.59
CA ASP A 308 1.87 1.32 26.01
C ASP A 308 3.16 0.49 26.19
N GLU A 309 4.31 1.16 26.27
CA GLU A 309 5.62 0.49 26.40
C GLU A 309 5.79 -0.30 27.72
N THR A 310 4.86 -0.19 28.68
CA THR A 310 4.83 -1.08 29.85
C THR A 310 4.24 -2.45 29.53
N LYS A 311 3.42 -2.54 28.48
CA LYS A 311 2.73 -3.75 28.04
C LYS A 311 3.33 -4.36 26.77
N TYR A 312 4.01 -3.55 25.97
CA TYR A 312 4.59 -3.96 24.69
C TYR A 312 6.07 -3.61 24.62
N SER A 313 6.87 -4.53 24.09
CA SER A 313 8.31 -4.36 23.87
C SER A 313 8.59 -4.14 22.39
N LEU A 314 9.52 -3.23 22.09
CA LEU A 314 9.97 -2.99 20.72
C LEU A 314 10.87 -4.14 20.26
N VAL A 315 10.50 -4.78 19.15
CA VAL A 315 11.25 -5.85 18.50
C VAL A 315 12.14 -5.24 17.43
N TYR A 316 13.38 -5.74 17.35
CA TYR A 316 14.35 -5.35 16.34
C TYR A 316 14.58 -6.50 15.35
N HIS A 317 14.70 -6.16 14.07
CA HIS A 317 15.11 -7.07 13.01
C HIS A 317 16.30 -6.44 12.27
N ASN A 318 17.41 -7.18 12.17
CA ASN A 318 18.67 -6.68 11.59
C ASN A 318 19.14 -5.33 12.17
N GLY A 319 19.01 -5.16 13.49
CA GLY A 319 19.42 -3.95 14.21
C GLY A 319 18.49 -2.74 14.02
N ARG A 320 17.33 -2.91 13.38
CA ARG A 320 16.34 -1.84 13.14
C ARG A 320 15.02 -2.13 13.86
N PRO A 321 14.33 -1.10 14.40
CA PRO A 321 12.97 -1.25 14.90
C PRO A 321 12.05 -1.89 13.86
N TYR A 322 11.27 -2.90 14.26
CA TYR A 322 10.50 -3.73 13.33
C TYR A 322 9.00 -3.79 13.66
N CYS A 323 8.65 -4.02 14.93
CA CYS A 323 7.27 -3.99 15.42
C CYS A 323 7.26 -3.92 16.95
N PHE A 324 6.10 -3.72 17.55
CA PHE A 324 5.89 -3.95 18.98
C PHE A 324 5.28 -5.34 19.22
N ARG A 325 5.63 -5.97 20.34
CA ARG A 325 5.08 -7.26 20.77
C ARG A 325 4.70 -7.23 22.24
N ALA A 326 3.54 -7.79 22.56
CA ALA A 326 3.07 -7.89 23.94
C ALA A 326 4.09 -8.61 24.82
N VAL A 327 4.37 -8.06 25.99
CA VAL A 327 5.27 -8.67 26.97
C VAL A 327 4.55 -9.87 27.60
N ALA A 328 5.14 -11.06 27.46
CA ALA A 328 4.66 -12.25 28.18
C ALA A 328 4.93 -12.05 29.69
N GLY A 329 3.93 -12.32 30.54
CA GLY A 329 4.12 -12.23 31.98
C GLY A 329 5.17 -13.25 32.43
N ASN A 330 6.24 -12.77 33.07
CA ASN A 330 7.35 -13.53 33.64
C ASN A 330 8.09 -14.49 32.70
N GLY A 331 9.15 -13.98 32.05
CA GLY A 331 10.37 -14.75 31.79
C GLY A 331 10.31 -15.87 30.75
N GLN A 332 9.28 -15.93 29.91
CA GLN A 332 9.31 -16.84 28.76
C GLN A 332 9.89 -16.17 27.52
N ASP A 333 10.97 -16.81 27.10
CA ASP A 333 12.04 -16.30 26.26
C ASP A 333 11.62 -16.10 24.79
N SER A 334 12.41 -15.24 24.18
CA SER A 334 12.47 -14.70 22.81
C SER A 334 12.52 -15.71 21.64
N ASN A 335 12.03 -16.95 21.81
CA ASN A 335 12.25 -18.07 20.89
C ASN A 335 11.06 -18.45 19.99
N GLN A 336 10.05 -17.59 19.84
CA GLN A 336 8.95 -17.83 18.88
C GLN A 336 9.27 -17.20 17.53
N SER A 337 9.24 -18.01 16.47
CA SER A 337 9.22 -17.57 15.07
C SER A 337 7.79 -17.57 14.58
N PHE A 338 7.36 -16.47 13.98
CA PHE A 338 6.05 -16.36 13.38
C PHE A 338 6.15 -16.74 11.91
N ALA A 339 5.41 -17.77 11.49
CA ALA A 339 5.25 -18.14 10.09
C ALA A 339 3.81 -17.81 9.69
N GLU A 340 3.66 -16.91 8.73
CA GLU A 340 2.34 -16.44 8.28
C GLU A 340 1.59 -17.56 7.55
N LEU A 341 0.29 -17.69 7.84
CA LEU A 341 -0.63 -18.49 7.03
C LEU A 341 -1.52 -17.53 6.26
N TYR A 342 -1.07 -17.16 5.06
CA TYR A 342 -1.96 -16.47 4.12
C TYR A 342 -2.99 -17.45 3.55
N PRO A 343 -4.29 -17.08 3.41
CA PRO A 343 -4.96 -15.83 3.80
C PRO A 343 -5.56 -15.82 5.21
N SER A 344 -5.38 -16.88 5.99
CA SER A 344 -6.07 -17.10 7.25
C SER A 344 -5.08 -17.47 8.35
N GLY A 345 -4.57 -16.43 9.01
CA GLY A 345 -3.91 -16.50 10.31
C GLY A 345 -2.37 -16.53 10.32
N LEU A 346 -1.84 -16.80 11.51
CA LEU A 346 -0.42 -17.03 11.75
C LEU A 346 -0.26 -18.42 12.37
N THR A 347 0.79 -19.14 11.98
CA THR A 347 1.32 -20.20 12.82
C THR A 347 2.41 -19.61 13.71
N ILE A 348 2.18 -19.62 15.02
CA ILE A 348 3.24 -19.40 16.01
C ILE A 348 4.05 -20.70 16.10
N ARG A 349 5.32 -20.68 15.71
CA ARG A 349 6.23 -21.84 15.87
C ARG A 349 7.31 -21.52 16.89
N ASP A 350 7.58 -22.45 17.83
CA ASP A 350 8.80 -22.39 18.63
C ASP A 350 9.99 -22.65 17.68
N ARG A 351 11.01 -21.78 17.69
CA ARG A 351 12.22 -21.92 16.86
C ARG A 351 12.89 -23.28 17.05
N ARG A 352 12.73 -23.92 18.21
CA ARG A 352 13.25 -25.26 18.49
C ARG A 352 12.57 -26.36 17.67
N ALA A 353 11.31 -26.16 17.28
CA ALA A 353 10.59 -27.10 16.41
C ALA A 353 11.00 -26.98 14.94
N VAL A 354 11.42 -25.79 14.49
CA VAL A 354 11.86 -25.54 13.10
C VAL A 354 13.23 -26.19 12.81
N SER A 355 14.11 -26.28 13.81
CA SER A 355 15.40 -26.96 13.66
C SER A 355 15.31 -28.48 13.56
N ASP A 356 14.23 -29.08 14.09
CA ASP A 356 14.03 -30.54 14.03
C ASP A 356 13.46 -30.99 12.69
N ASP A 357 12.61 -30.18 12.04
CA ASP A 357 12.11 -30.45 10.67
C ASP A 357 13.23 -30.38 9.61
N GLN A 358 14.18 -29.45 9.75
CA GLN A 358 15.33 -29.37 8.83
C GLN A 358 16.34 -30.52 9.02
N ARG A 359 16.40 -31.11 10.21
CA ARG A 359 17.21 -32.32 10.47
C ARG A 359 16.55 -33.61 10.00
N LYS A 360 15.21 -33.67 9.95
CA LYS A 360 14.49 -34.85 9.46
C LYS A 360 14.33 -34.89 7.94
N GLY A 361 14.40 -33.75 7.24
CA GLY A 361 14.33 -33.68 5.78
C GLY A 361 15.65 -33.88 5.03
N SER A 362 16.77 -34.11 5.72
CA SER A 362 18.10 -34.34 5.14
C SER A 362 18.60 -35.79 5.28
N GLY A 363 17.69 -36.69 5.66
CA GLY A 363 17.97 -38.12 5.78
C GLY A 363 16.80 -38.95 5.29
N GLU A 364 16.53 -38.90 3.98
CA GLU A 364 15.96 -40.00 3.19
C GLU A 364 16.24 -39.77 1.69
#